data_AF-A0A1I2CBC6-F1
#
_entry.id   AF-A0A1I2CBC6-F1
#
_cell.length_a   1.000
_cell.length_b   1.000
_cell.length_c   1.000
_cell.angle_alpha   90.00
_cell.angle_beta   90.00
_cell.angle_gamma   90.00
#
_symmetry.space_group_name_H-M   'P 1'
#
loop_
_entity.id
_entity.type
_entity.pdbx_description
1 polymer ?
#
loop_
_entity_poly.entity_id
_entity_poly.type
_entity_poly.pdbx_seq_one_letter_code
_entity_poly.pdbx_strand_id
1 'polypeptide(L)'
;MADPAGQLRGVCGSLGEEYAPGATEPHRVAGMAVPARKTWHRSTHGALDASRAGTWTTRLTPDQIRLNEAVLGKRLTSCGWELAGAVRPDPAELLCYRRVEVLRRAAHAKRRTLDRLARVREPGPVACRPATG
;
A
#
# COMPACT_ATOMS: atom_id res chain seq x y z
N MET A 1 17.98 -2.38 3.37
CA MET A 1 17.26 -1.40 4.20
C MET A 1 18.29 -0.80 5.14
N ALA A 2 18.50 0.52 5.12
CA ALA A 2 19.68 1.12 5.76
C ALA A 2 19.51 1.41 7.27
N ASP A 3 18.35 1.91 7.70
CA ASP A 3 18.08 2.22 9.13
C ASP A 3 16.57 2.11 9.48
N PRO A 4 16.05 0.89 9.74
CA PRO A 4 14.65 0.73 10.12
C PRO A 4 14.30 1.35 11.47
N ALA A 5 15.23 1.33 12.44
CA ALA A 5 14.97 1.81 13.79
C ALA A 5 14.86 3.35 13.84
N GLY A 6 15.72 4.07 13.13
CA GLY A 6 15.63 5.52 13.02
C GLY A 6 14.37 5.97 12.30
N GLN A 7 13.97 5.27 11.23
CA GLN A 7 12.72 5.56 10.52
C GLN A 7 11.50 5.34 11.42
N LEU A 8 11.44 4.24 12.17
CA LEU A 8 10.35 3.99 13.12
C LEU A 8 10.32 5.01 14.26
N ARG A 9 11.48 5.42 14.80
CA ARG A 9 11.55 6.52 15.78
C ARG A 9 10.95 7.81 15.23
N GLY A 10 11.24 8.15 13.97
CA GLY A 10 10.66 9.31 13.30
C GLY A 10 9.14 9.21 13.17
N VAL A 11 8.62 8.04 12.79
CA VAL A 11 7.17 7.78 12.70
C VAL A 11 6.52 7.89 14.08
N CYS A 12 7.05 7.22 15.11
CA CYS A 12 6.56 7.30 16.48
C CYS A 12 6.54 8.75 16.97
N GLY A 13 7.63 9.50 16.77
CA GLY A 13 7.70 10.92 17.11
C GLY A 13 6.63 11.78 16.40
N SER A 14 6.35 11.50 15.12
CA SER A 14 5.29 12.22 14.39
C SER A 14 3.87 11.92 14.89
N LEU A 15 3.67 10.74 15.49
CA LEU A 15 2.41 10.31 16.08
C LEU A 15 2.27 10.69 17.56
N GLY A 16 3.33 11.19 18.19
CA GLY A 16 3.39 11.42 19.64
C GLY A 16 3.52 10.12 20.46
N GLU A 17 3.97 9.03 19.84
CA GLU A 17 4.17 7.73 20.47
C GLU A 17 5.62 7.50 20.88
N GLU A 18 5.83 6.72 21.95
CA GLU A 18 7.17 6.29 22.38
C GLU A 18 7.68 5.11 21.54
N TYR A 19 8.95 5.17 21.13
CA TYR A 19 9.57 4.08 20.37
C TYR A 19 9.87 2.88 21.28
N ALA A 20 9.29 1.72 20.96
CA ALA A 20 9.63 0.46 21.59
C ALA A 20 10.86 -0.19 20.90
N PRO A 21 11.92 -0.60 21.63
CA PRO A 21 13.12 -1.22 21.05
C PRO A 21 12.87 -2.45 20.18
N GLY A 22 11.79 -3.21 20.43
CA GLY A 22 11.38 -4.37 19.63
C GLY A 22 10.53 -4.06 18.40
N ALA A 23 10.27 -2.79 18.08
CA ALA A 23 9.40 -2.40 16.97
C ALA A 23 9.94 -2.83 15.59
N THR A 24 11.24 -3.06 15.47
CA THR A 24 11.88 -3.61 14.26
C THR A 24 11.81 -5.14 14.16
N GLU A 25 11.20 -5.82 15.12
CA GLU A 25 11.14 -7.28 15.22
C GLU A 25 9.70 -7.80 15.21
N PRO A 26 8.89 -7.47 14.18
CA PRO A 26 7.47 -7.82 14.15
C PRO A 26 7.21 -9.33 14.22
N HIS A 27 8.16 -10.15 13.75
CA HIS A 27 8.09 -11.62 13.82
C HIS A 27 7.98 -12.16 15.25
N ARG A 28 8.52 -11.46 16.25
CA ARG A 28 8.46 -11.90 17.66
C ARG A 28 7.04 -11.86 18.23
N VAL A 29 6.19 -10.96 17.72
CA VAL A 29 4.80 -10.81 18.17
C VAL A 29 3.78 -11.28 17.14
N ALA A 30 4.22 -11.65 15.93
CA ALA A 30 3.34 -12.04 14.82
C ALA A 30 2.40 -13.20 15.18
N GLY A 31 2.85 -14.19 15.96
CA GLY A 31 2.01 -15.31 16.40
C GLY A 31 0.79 -14.91 17.23
N MET A 32 0.86 -13.76 17.91
CA MET A 32 -0.23 -13.19 18.69
C MET A 32 -1.02 -12.13 17.91
N ALA A 33 -0.31 -11.24 17.22
CA ALA A 33 -0.90 -10.06 16.57
C ALA A 33 -1.51 -10.36 15.18
N VAL A 34 -1.07 -11.43 14.51
CA VAL A 34 -1.54 -11.83 13.18
C VAL A 34 -2.47 -13.03 13.32
N PRO A 35 -3.79 -12.88 13.06
CA PRO A 35 -4.70 -14.01 13.03
C PRO A 35 -4.25 -15.07 12.03
N ALA A 36 -4.16 -16.34 12.46
CA ALA A 36 -3.64 -17.46 11.67
C ALA A 36 -4.32 -17.63 10.30
N ARG A 37 -5.61 -17.27 10.19
CA ARG A 37 -6.37 -17.31 8.93
C ARG A 37 -5.91 -16.31 7.86
N LYS A 38 -5.13 -15.27 8.22
CA LYS A 38 -4.74 -14.20 7.29
C LYS A 38 -3.47 -14.58 6.54
N THR A 39 -3.65 -15.24 5.40
CA THR A 39 -2.55 -15.72 4.55
C THR A 39 -1.68 -14.61 3.96
N TRP A 40 -2.19 -13.39 3.84
CA TRP A 40 -1.45 -12.24 3.28
C TRP A 40 -0.42 -11.61 4.23
N HIS A 41 -0.36 -12.05 5.51
CA HIS A 41 0.62 -11.58 6.49
C HIS A 41 1.80 -12.56 6.68
N ARG A 42 1.99 -13.53 5.80
CA ARG A 42 3.07 -14.53 5.91
C ARG A 42 4.45 -13.88 6.13
N SER A 43 4.75 -12.79 5.43
CA SER A 43 6.04 -12.09 5.56
C SER A 43 6.25 -11.43 6.93
N THR A 44 5.19 -11.13 7.68
CA THR A 44 5.29 -10.54 9.02
C THR A 44 5.87 -11.52 10.04
N HIS A 45 5.85 -12.82 9.75
CA HIS A 45 6.51 -13.85 10.57
C HIS A 45 8.02 -13.98 10.30
N GLY A 46 8.55 -13.31 9.27
CA GLY A 46 9.98 -13.28 8.97
C GLY A 46 10.67 -12.05 9.55
N ALA A 47 12.01 -12.10 9.65
CA ALA A 47 12.80 -10.92 9.95
C ALA A 47 12.63 -9.83 8.88
N LEU A 48 12.90 -8.57 9.23
CA LEU A 48 12.91 -7.49 8.24
C LEU A 48 14.00 -7.76 7.21
N ASP A 49 13.62 -7.75 5.94
CA ASP A 49 14.54 -7.91 4.82
C ASP A 49 14.24 -6.92 3.70
N ALA A 50 15.20 -6.78 2.79
CA ALA A 50 15.05 -5.98 1.56
C ALA A 50 14.90 -6.85 0.31
N SER A 51 14.68 -8.17 0.46
CA SER A 51 14.66 -9.14 -0.64
C SER A 51 13.57 -8.86 -1.68
N ARG A 52 12.49 -8.19 -1.26
CA ARG A 52 11.38 -7.82 -2.14
C ARG A 52 11.57 -6.47 -2.82
N ALA A 53 12.50 -5.64 -2.34
CA ALA A 53 12.81 -4.36 -2.98
C ALA A 53 13.34 -4.62 -4.40
N GLY A 54 12.86 -3.85 -5.37
CA GLY A 54 13.29 -4.00 -6.76
C GLY A 54 12.74 -5.22 -7.50
N THR A 55 12.03 -6.16 -6.87
CA THR A 55 11.51 -7.37 -7.56
C THR A 55 10.54 -7.08 -8.71
N TRP A 56 10.07 -5.83 -8.83
CA TRP A 56 9.29 -5.38 -9.98
C TRP A 56 10.08 -5.46 -11.30
N THR A 57 11.41 -5.31 -11.28
CA THR A 57 12.25 -5.34 -12.50
C THR A 57 12.23 -6.71 -13.18
N THR A 58 12.01 -7.78 -12.42
CA THR A 58 11.92 -9.15 -12.95
C THR A 58 10.49 -9.65 -13.10
N ARG A 59 9.51 -8.95 -12.50
CA ARG A 59 8.09 -9.34 -12.52
C ARG A 59 7.27 -8.61 -13.56
N LEU A 60 7.69 -7.41 -13.94
CA LEU A 60 7.03 -6.62 -14.96
C LEU A 60 7.72 -6.82 -16.29
N THR A 61 6.93 -6.90 -17.35
CA THR A 61 7.48 -6.88 -18.71
C THR A 61 7.99 -5.47 -19.04
N PRO A 62 8.90 -5.32 -20.03
CA PRO A 62 9.34 -4.01 -20.48
C PRO A 62 8.19 -3.09 -20.90
N ASP A 63 7.13 -3.66 -21.49
CA ASP A 63 5.93 -2.93 -21.92
C ASP A 63 5.17 -2.38 -20.71
N GLN A 64 5.00 -3.19 -19.66
CA GLN A 64 4.36 -2.78 -18.42
C GLN A 64 5.17 -1.70 -17.69
N ILE A 65 6.50 -1.76 -17.72
CA ILE A 65 7.37 -0.73 -17.16
C ILE A 65 7.17 0.58 -17.94
N ARG A 66 7.23 0.54 -19.28
CA ARG A 66 6.96 1.71 -20.14
C ARG A 66 5.62 2.35 -19.87
N LEU A 67 4.55 1.55 -19.79
CA LEU A 67 3.21 2.07 -19.51
C LEU A 67 3.11 2.69 -18.12
N ASN A 68 3.68 2.05 -17.09
CA ASN A 68 3.71 2.60 -15.74
C ASN A 68 4.46 3.93 -15.67
N GLU A 69 5.63 4.04 -16.29
CA GLU A 69 6.39 5.29 -16.29
C GLU A 69 5.69 6.41 -17.06
N ALA A 70 5.07 6.10 -18.20
CA ALA A 70 4.31 7.10 -18.97
C ALA A 70 3.10 7.65 -18.21
N VAL A 71 2.47 6.84 -17.37
CA VAL A 71 1.26 7.21 -16.63
C VAL A 71 1.59 7.77 -15.24
N LEU A 72 2.50 7.14 -14.50
CA LEU A 72 2.78 7.38 -13.09
C LEU A 72 4.13 8.05 -12.86
N GLY A 73 4.95 8.29 -13.88
CA GLY A 73 6.32 8.78 -13.77
C GLY A 73 6.45 10.01 -12.86
N LYS A 74 5.59 11.03 -13.05
CA LYS A 74 5.58 12.22 -12.18
C LYS A 74 5.32 11.90 -10.70
N ARG A 75 4.45 10.92 -10.42
CA ARG A 75 4.15 10.49 -9.05
C ARG A 75 5.31 9.69 -8.47
N LEU A 76 5.89 8.80 -9.26
CA LEU A 76 7.07 8.01 -8.88
C LEU A 76 8.23 8.93 -8.50
N THR A 77 8.57 9.90 -9.35
CA THR A 77 9.64 10.87 -9.07
C THR A 77 9.32 11.75 -7.86
N SER A 78 8.06 12.18 -7.68
CA SER A 78 7.65 12.93 -6.47
C SER A 78 7.78 12.11 -5.18
N CYS A 79 7.76 10.78 -5.28
CA CYS A 79 7.97 9.86 -4.18
C CYS A 79 9.45 9.41 -4.05
N GLY A 80 10.38 10.02 -4.80
CA GLY A 80 11.81 9.71 -4.75
C GLY A 80 12.24 8.46 -5.52
N TRP A 81 11.39 7.92 -6.40
CA TRP A 81 11.76 6.79 -7.26
C TRP A 81 12.44 7.26 -8.53
N GLU A 82 13.51 6.55 -8.91
CA GLU A 82 14.15 6.68 -10.21
C GLU A 82 13.34 5.93 -11.27
N LEU A 83 13.26 6.51 -12.47
CA LEU A 83 12.64 5.87 -13.63
C LEU A 83 13.70 5.05 -14.37
N ALA A 84 13.31 3.90 -14.90
CA ALA A 84 14.16 3.05 -15.75
C ALA A 84 14.45 3.67 -17.12
N GLY A 85 13.88 4.84 -17.43
CA GLY A 85 14.14 5.58 -18.67
C GLY A 85 13.44 4.95 -19.87
N ALA A 86 12.26 4.38 -19.65
CA ALA A 86 11.59 3.56 -20.64
C ALA A 86 10.99 4.42 -21.78
N VAL A 87 11.06 3.93 -23.02
CA VAL A 87 10.54 4.64 -24.20
C VAL A 87 9.03 4.87 -24.08
N ARG A 88 8.52 5.94 -24.68
CA ARG A 88 7.08 6.24 -24.68
C ARG A 88 6.28 5.03 -25.25
N PRO A 89 5.22 4.57 -24.56
CA PRO A 89 4.34 3.49 -25.05
C PRO A 89 3.59 3.87 -26.33
N ASP A 90 3.07 2.85 -27.00
CA ASP A 90 2.17 3.00 -28.15
C ASP A 90 0.92 3.82 -27.74
N PRO A 91 0.50 4.83 -28.53
CA PRO A 91 -0.74 5.56 -28.30
C PRO A 91 -1.98 4.68 -28.08
N ALA A 92 -2.08 3.52 -28.73
CA ALA A 92 -3.18 2.57 -28.56
C ALA A 92 -3.18 1.95 -27.15
N GLU A 93 -2.00 1.64 -26.61
CA GLU A 93 -1.84 1.14 -25.24
C GLU A 93 -2.26 2.18 -24.21
N LEU A 94 -1.87 3.45 -24.43
CA LEU A 94 -2.31 4.58 -23.60
C LEU A 94 -3.82 4.78 -23.68
N LEU A 95 -4.43 4.65 -24.86
CA LEU A 95 -5.88 4.77 -25.03
C LEU A 95 -6.61 3.65 -24.27
N CYS A 96 -6.12 2.41 -24.37
CA CYS A 96 -6.65 1.28 -23.61
C CYS A 96 -6.58 1.55 -22.10
N TYR A 97 -5.43 2.00 -21.61
CA TYR A 97 -5.24 2.39 -20.21
C TYR A 97 -6.26 3.46 -19.78
N ARG A 98 -6.40 4.55 -20.55
CA ARG A 98 -7.32 5.64 -20.23
C ARG A 98 -8.78 5.18 -20.18
N ARG A 99 -9.19 4.32 -21.11
CA ARG A 99 -10.53 3.73 -21.10
C ARG A 99 -10.79 2.96 -19.81
N VAL A 100 -9.87 2.09 -19.40
CA VAL A 100 -9.98 1.33 -18.15
C VAL A 100 -9.96 2.26 -16.94
N GLU A 101 -9.10 3.28 -16.93
CA GLU A 101 -9.00 4.27 -15.87
C GLU A 101 -10.33 5.01 -15.64
N VAL A 102 -10.98 5.48 -16.72
CA VAL A 102 -12.28 6.16 -16.62
C VAL A 102 -13.34 5.24 -16.05
N LEU A 103 -13.43 4.00 -16.54
CA LEU A 103 -14.39 3.01 -16.03
C LEU A 103 -14.16 2.71 -14.54
N ARG A 104 -12.91 2.56 -14.12
CA ARG A 104 -12.55 2.33 -12.71
C ARG A 104 -12.90 3.55 -11.85
N ARG A 105 -12.60 4.76 -12.30
CA ARG A 105 -12.96 6.00 -11.60
C ARG A 105 -14.47 6.13 -11.40
N ALA A 106 -15.25 5.86 -12.44
CA ALA A 106 -16.71 5.86 -12.35
C ALA A 106 -17.22 4.81 -11.34
N ALA A 107 -16.69 3.59 -11.38
CA ALA A 107 -17.03 2.55 -10.42
C ALA A 107 -16.67 2.94 -8.97
N HIS A 108 -15.50 3.55 -8.75
CA HIS A 108 -15.09 4.04 -7.43
C HIS A 108 -15.96 5.20 -6.95
N ALA A 109 -16.33 6.14 -7.82
CA ALA A 109 -17.24 7.22 -7.50
C ALA A 109 -18.62 6.68 -7.08
N LYS A 110 -19.19 5.75 -7.86
CA LYS A 110 -20.45 5.07 -7.52
C LYS A 110 -20.37 4.40 -6.14
N ARG A 111 -19.30 3.64 -5.87
CA ARG A 111 -19.10 2.99 -4.55
C ARG A 111 -19.03 4.00 -3.41
N ARG A 112 -18.32 5.11 -3.58
CA ARG A 112 -18.23 6.17 -2.56
C ARG A 112 -19.59 6.82 -2.29
N THR A 113 -20.39 7.06 -3.32
CA THR A 113 -21.75 7.60 -3.16
C THR A 113 -22.64 6.63 -2.40
N LEU A 114 -22.61 5.34 -2.75
CA LEU A 114 -23.38 4.31 -2.05
C LEU A 114 -22.92 4.15 -0.59
N ASP A 115 -21.61 4.17 -0.33
CA ASP A 115 -21.04 4.10 1.01
C ASP A 115 -21.48 5.29 1.87
N ARG A 116 -21.49 6.51 1.30
CA ARG A 116 -22.01 7.70 2.00
C ARG A 116 -23.50 7.56 2.32
N LEU A 117 -24.31 7.08 1.37
CA LEU A 117 -25.74 6.87 1.60
C LEU A 117 -26.00 5.79 2.66
N ALA A 118 -25.19 4.74 2.68
CA ALA A 118 -25.26 3.70 3.70
C ALA A 118 -24.93 4.26 5.09
N ARG A 119 -23.83 5.02 5.23
CA ARG A 119 -23.44 5.67 6.50
C ARG A 119 -24.50 6.63 7.05
N VAL A 120 -25.22 7.35 6.19
CA VAL A 120 -26.34 8.21 6.63
C VAL A 120 -27.50 7.40 7.21
N ARG A 121 -27.65 6.14 6.78
CA ARG A 121 -28.68 5.21 7.26
C ARG A 121 -28.19 4.31 8.39
N GLU A 122 -26.91 4.34 8.72
CA GLU A 122 -26.38 3.60 9.86
C GLU A 122 -26.95 4.20 11.15
N PRO A 123 -27.61 3.40 12.00
CA PRO A 123 -28.05 3.89 13.30
C PRO A 123 -26.83 4.41 14.08
N GLY A 124 -27.06 5.50 14.83
CA GLY A 124 -26.04 6.23 15.59
C GLY A 124 -25.19 5.37 16.54
N PRO A 125 -24.18 5.98 17.20
CA PRO A 125 -22.92 5.33 17.58
C PRO A 125 -23.10 3.92 18.14
N VAL A 126 -22.47 2.95 17.45
CA VAL A 126 -22.35 1.58 17.92
C VAL A 126 -21.58 1.62 19.24
N ALA A 127 -22.27 1.37 20.35
CA ALA A 127 -21.62 1.32 21.65
C ALA A 127 -20.50 0.28 21.60
N CYS A 128 -19.25 0.74 21.61
CA CYS A 128 -18.08 -0.12 21.71
C CYS A 128 -18.09 -0.71 23.11
N ARG A 129 -18.69 -1.89 23.28
CA ARG A 129 -18.63 -2.64 24.53
C ARG A 129 -17.30 -3.39 24.53
N PRO A 130 -16.33 -3.07 25.40
CA PRO A 130 -15.12 -3.86 25.49
C PRO A 130 -15.50 -5.30 25.86
N ALA A 131 -14.90 -6.27 25.16
CA ALA A 131 -15.06 -7.67 25.50
C ALA A 131 -14.45 -7.89 26.89
N THR A 132 -15.29 -8.07 27.90
CA THR A 132 -14.86 -8.48 29.23
C THR A 132 -14.62 -9.99 29.18
N GLY A 133 -13.37 -10.40 29.41
CA GLY A 133 -12.95 -11.79 29.55
C GLY A 133 -11.65 -11.84 30.33
#